data_AF-A0A9E5QD40-F1
#
_entry.id   AF-A0A9E5QD40-F1
#
_cell.length_a   1.000
_cell.length_b   1.000
_cell.length_c   1.000
_cell.angle_alpha   90.00
_cell.angle_beta   90.00
_cell.angle_gamma   90.00
#
_symmetry.space_group_name_H-M   'P 1'
#
loop_
_entity.id
_entity.type
_entity.pdbx_description
1 polymer ?
#
loop_
_entity_poly.entity_id
_entity_poly.type
_entity_poly.pdbx_seq_one_letter_code
_entity_poly.pdbx_strand_id
1 'polypeptide(L)' 'EANTALGVNVRNVVRAWSNEYHNDYMIHEYVFTNNGNADLDEEIEYPDQVLEEVMISFLTKYQHRNWI' A
#
# COMPACT_ATOMS: atom_id res chain seq x y z
N GLU A 1 -4.59 -6.45 1.90
CA GLU A 1 -5.30 -5.26 1.38
C GLU A 1 -5.77 -4.45 2.57
N ALA A 2 -6.00 -3.16 2.39
CA ALA A 2 -6.51 -2.28 3.43
C ALA A 2 -7.26 -1.10 2.83
N ASN A 3 -8.38 -0.71 3.43
CA ASN A 3 -9.08 0.52 3.10
C ASN A 3 -8.48 1.68 3.90
N THR A 4 -8.37 2.83 3.25
CA THR A 4 -8.01 4.09 3.91
C THR A 4 -9.27 4.83 4.28
N ALA A 5 -9.20 5.70 5.29
CA ALA A 5 -10.31 6.59 5.66
C ALA A 5 -10.78 7.53 4.53
N LEU A 6 -10.06 7.58 3.40
CA LEU A 6 -10.42 8.35 2.20
C LEU A 6 -11.16 7.51 1.15
N GLY A 7 -11.54 6.26 1.41
CA GLY A 7 -12.24 5.44 0.42
C GLY A 7 -11.32 4.76 -0.62
N VAL A 8 -10.00 4.77 -0.38
CA VAL A 8 -9.03 4.10 -1.25
C VAL A 8 -8.63 2.75 -0.66
N ASN A 9 -8.90 1.68 -1.40
CA ASN A 9 -8.36 0.36 -1.14
C ASN A 9 -6.93 0.23 -1.67
N VAL A 10 -6.02 -0.28 -0.84
CA VAL A 10 -4.61 -0.48 -1.16
C VAL A 10 -4.28 -1.96 -1.15
N ARG A 11 -3.86 -2.47 -2.31
CA ARG A 11 -3.27 -3.81 -2.45
C ARG A 11 -1.76 -3.67 -2.65
N ASN A 12 -0.98 -4.36 -1.83
CA ASN A 12 0.48 -4.45 -1.95
C ASN A 12 0.89 -5.91 -2.10
N VAL A 13 1.60 -6.22 -3.17
CA VAL A 13 2.27 -7.51 -3.35
C VAL A 13 3.77 -7.29 -3.31
N VAL A 14 4.44 -7.97 -2.38
CA VAL A 14 5.89 -7.94 -2.23
C VAL A 14 6.48 -9.22 -2.80
N ARG A 15 7.39 -9.08 -3.78
CA ARG A 15 8.13 -10.19 -4.38
C ARG A 15 9.60 -10.06 -4.01
N ALA A 16 10.16 -11.09 -3.38
CA ALA A 16 11.58 -11.16 -3.08
C ALA A 16 12.29 -12.06 -4.10
N TRP A 17 13.50 -11.69 -4.48
CA TRP A 17 14.34 -12.46 -5.40
C TRP A 17 15.80 -12.39 -4.97
N SER A 18 16.52 -13.50 -5.18
CA SER A 18 17.94 -13.64 -4.92
C SER A 18 18.64 -14.30 -6.11
N ASN A 19 19.90 -13.95 -6.36
CA ASN A 19 20.74 -14.55 -7.39
C ASN A 19 22.22 -14.40 -6.98
N GLU A 20 23.11 -15.25 -7.49
CA GLU A 20 24.54 -15.22 -7.19
C GLU A 20 25.31 -14.04 -7.84
N TYR A 21 24.77 -13.43 -8.90
CA TYR A 21 25.45 -12.36 -9.64
C TYR A 21 25.02 -10.94 -9.24
N HIS A 22 24.05 -10.79 -8.33
CA HIS A 22 23.56 -9.49 -7.88
C HIS A 22 22.96 -9.58 -6.47
N ASN A 23 22.83 -8.43 -5.80
CA ASN A 23 22.21 -8.37 -4.48
C ASN A 23 20.74 -8.82 -4.51
N ASP A 24 20.25 -9.29 -3.36
CA ASP A 24 18.83 -9.59 -3.15
C ASP A 24 17.98 -8.33 -3.30
N TYR A 25 16.80 -8.48 -3.91
CA TYR A 25 15.87 -7.39 -4.10
C TYR A 25 14.45 -7.75 -3.67
N MET A 26 13.73 -6.73 -3.20
CA MET A 26 12.30 -6.76 -2.94
C MET A 26 11.61 -5.79 -3.90
N ILE A 27 10.68 -6.30 -4.69
CA ILE A 27 9.84 -5.51 -5.60
C ILE A 27 8.47 -5.38 -4.94
N HIS A 28 8.02 -4.14 -4.78
CA HIS A 28 6.70 -3.81 -4.24
C HIS A 28 5.79 -3.38 -5.39
N GLU A 29 4.66 -4.07 -5.56
CA GLU A 29 3.60 -3.69 -6.48
C GLU A 29 2.42 -3.15 -5.67
N TYR A 30 2.14 -1.85 -5.78
CA TYR A 30 0.99 -1.22 -5.17
C TYR A 30 -0.10 -0.96 -6.21
N VAL A 31 -1.35 -1.32 -5.88
CA VAL A 31 -2.55 -0.91 -6.61
C VAL A 31 -3.44 -0.11 -5.65
N PHE A 32 -3.84 1.07 -6.10
CA PHE A 32 -4.74 1.97 -5.38
C PHE A 32 -6.06 2.02 -6.14
N THR A 33 -7.15 1.64 -5.48
CA THR A 33 -8.49 1.62 -6.07
C THR A 33 -9.38 2.55 -5.25
N ASN A 34 -9.88 3.63 -5.87
CA ASN A 34 -10.94 4.44 -5.28
C ASN A 34 -12.27 3.72 -5.45
N ASN A 35 -12.72 3.02 -4.41
CA ASN A 35 -14.00 2.31 -4.38
C ASN A 35 -14.96 2.91 -3.35
N GLY A 36 -14.56 3.98 -2.66
CA GLY A 36 -15.40 4.71 -1.71
C GLY A 36 -15.59 4.03 -0.36
N ASN A 37 -15.02 2.85 -0.13
CA ASN A 37 -15.12 2.14 1.15
C ASN A 37 -14.00 2.59 2.09
N ALA A 38 -14.39 3.20 3.20
CA ALA A 38 -13.52 3.86 4.16
C ALA A 38 -13.15 3.00 5.38
N ASP A 39 -13.78 1.83 5.54
CA ASP A 39 -13.56 0.95 6.69
C ASP A 39 -13.48 -0.55 6.33
N LEU A 40 -14.01 -1.45 7.16
CA LEU A 40 -13.85 -2.90 7.02
C LEU A 40 -15.16 -3.63 6.69
N ASP A 41 -16.31 -2.94 6.68
CA ASP A 41 -17.57 -3.57 6.34
C ASP A 41 -17.87 -3.48 4.83
N GLU A 42 -19.03 -4.00 4.42
CA GLU A 42 -19.43 -4.08 3.01
C GLU A 42 -20.18 -2.83 2.53
N GLU A 43 -20.56 -1.92 3.43
CA GLU A 43 -21.18 -0.65 3.08
C GLU A 43 -20.15 0.23 2.33
N ILE A 44 -20.65 1.14 1.50
CA ILE A 44 -19.82 2.08 0.75
C ILE A 44 -20.16 3.48 1.23
N GLU A 45 -19.22 4.14 1.92
CA GLU A 45 -19.44 5.46 2.52
C GLU A 45 -19.47 6.56 1.47
N TYR A 46 -18.67 6.40 0.39
CA TYR A 46 -18.45 7.41 -0.63
C TYR A 46 -18.65 6.89 -2.07
N PRO A 47 -19.86 6.46 -2.46
CA PRO A 47 -20.11 5.71 -3.70
C PRO A 47 -19.78 6.46 -5.00
N ASP A 48 -19.86 7.79 -5.01
CA ASP A 48 -19.67 8.65 -6.20
C ASP A 48 -18.46 9.60 -6.06
N GLN A 49 -17.56 9.34 -5.10
CA GLN A 49 -16.46 10.23 -4.81
C GLN A 49 -15.41 10.21 -5.93
N VAL A 50 -15.08 11.41 -6.42
CA VAL A 50 -13.89 11.65 -7.23
C VAL A 50 -12.83 12.29 -6.34
N LEU A 51 -11.68 11.61 -6.20
CA LEU A 51 -10.53 12.15 -5.49
C LEU A 51 -9.66 12.95 -6.47
N GLU A 52 -9.38 14.19 -6.12
CA GLU A 52 -8.50 15.08 -6.87
C GLU A 52 -7.19 15.28 -6.11
N GLU A 53 -6.08 15.43 -6.84
CA GLU A 53 -4.76 15.76 -6.27
C GLU A 53 -4.27 14.80 -5.17
N VAL A 54 -4.58 13.50 -5.30
CA VAL A 54 -4.23 12.48 -4.30
C VAL A 54 -2.72 12.39 -4.10
N MET A 55 -2.29 12.55 -2.85
CA MET A 55 -0.90 12.35 -2.45
C MET A 55 -0.71 11.02 -1.73
N ILE A 56 0.19 10.18 -2.27
CA ILE A 56 0.57 8.91 -1.68
C ILE A 56 1.91 9.10 -0.96
N SER A 57 1.95 8.76 0.31
CA SER A 57 3.17 8.78 1.11
C SER A 57 3.37 7.47 1.85
N PHE A 58 4.62 7.07 2.00
CA PHE A 58 5.00 5.88 2.74
C PHE A 58 5.79 6.30 3.96
N LEU A 59 5.30 5.94 5.14
CA LEU A 59 6.06 6.11 6.37
C LEU A 59 7.07 4.97 6.47
N THR A 60 8.33 5.25 6.12
CA THR A 60 9.42 4.32 6.43
C THR A 60 9.75 4.45 7.90
N LYS A 61 9.41 3.45 8.72
CA LYS A 61 9.98 3.38 10.06
C LYS A 61 11.45 2.98 9.93
N TYR A 62 12.38 3.83 10.37
CA TYR A 62 13.76 3.43 10.56
C TYR A 62 13.78 2.23 11.52
N GLN A 63 14.06 1.04 11.00
CA GLN A 63 14.33 -0.11 11.83
C GLN A 63 15.82 -0.05 12.18
N HIS A 64 16.14 0.29 13.43
CA HIS A 64 17.50 0.18 13.94
C HIS A 64 17.90 -1.30 13.89
N ARG A 65 18.76 -1.65 12.94
CA ARG A 65 19.29 -3.00 12.78
C ARG A 65 20.40 -3.15 13.82
N ASN A 66 20.08 -3.67 15.00
CA ASN A 66 21.10 -4.11 15.96
C ASN A 66 21.78 -5.34 15.38
N TRP A 67 23.01 -5.17 14.92
CA TRP A 67 23.91 -6.28 14.63
C TRP A 67 24.57 -6.68 15.95
N ILE A 68 24.19 -7.87 16.43
CA ILE A 68 24.86 -8.75 17.42
C ILE A 68 25.29 -8.07 18.73
#